data_AF-A0A7D9J1D3-F1
#
_entry.id   AF-A0A7D9J1D3-F1
#
_cell.length_a   1.000
_cell.length_b   1.000
_cell.length_c   1.000
_cell.angle_alpha   90.00
_cell.angle_beta   90.00
_cell.angle_gamma   90.00
#
_symmetry.space_group_name_H-M   'P 1'
#
loop_
_entity.id
_entity.type
_entity.pdbx_description
1 polymer ?
#
loop_
_entity_poly.entity_id
_entity_poly.type
_entity_poly.pdbx_seq_one_letter_code
_entity_poly.pdbx_strand_id
1 'polypeptide(L)'
;MSDEEHKSELLHVFNDIMNKINELPLYPKNKILLYSRYLLSKISWDFTVSDISKTWICETLDSIATKYIRKWLELPVSATLSNVLLPQNKFGLNIILPSTKFIQCQTVSRSALKYSPNVDINNLWAVTSTNKNVQYDIYKDTKDVLKAVRKENEQRLQNHLISQGSFFSSIMNHSTSTFNSLWSSVQSNLPKNIFNFTIRYINNTLPTRKNLSKWGLSSTSDCSFCSSPETLLHVIAGCKTYLDEGRFTWRHDSVLNFLASTLTAVKNSTLYADIPGFMNPSVITGDRL
;
A
#
# COMPACT_ATOMS: atom_id res chain seq x y z
N MET A 1 -4.49 7.98 37.26
CA MET A 1 -5.37 7.99 36.09
C MET A 1 -6.06 6.65 36.02
N SER A 2 -7.37 6.65 35.86
CA SER A 2 -8.12 5.45 35.48
C SER A 2 -7.73 5.03 34.06
N ASP A 3 -7.78 3.73 33.74
CA ASP A 3 -7.48 3.22 32.40
C ASP A 3 -8.39 3.86 31.32
N GLU A 4 -9.60 4.25 31.69
CA GLU A 4 -10.54 4.93 30.78
C GLU A 4 -10.14 6.38 30.50
N GLU A 5 -9.60 7.09 31.50
CA GLU A 5 -9.07 8.45 31.31
C GLU A 5 -7.87 8.41 30.35
N HIS A 6 -6.98 7.44 30.53
CA HIS A 6 -5.82 7.26 29.65
C HIS A 6 -6.22 6.95 28.21
N LYS A 7 -7.20 6.07 27.99
CA LYS A 7 -7.75 5.78 26.66
C LYS A 7 -8.33 7.03 26.00
N SER A 8 -9.06 7.85 26.77
CA SER A 8 -9.69 9.07 26.26
C SER A 8 -8.65 10.13 25.85
N GLU A 9 -7.60 10.31 26.64
CA GLU A 9 -6.51 11.23 26.36
C GLU A 9 -5.72 10.78 25.11
N LEU A 10 -5.39 9.49 25.03
CA LEU A 10 -4.73 8.91 23.86
C LEU A 10 -5.54 9.13 22.58
N LEU A 11 -6.86 8.89 22.64
CA LEU A 11 -7.75 9.14 21.51
C LEU A 11 -7.80 10.61 21.11
N HIS A 12 -7.83 11.52 22.08
CA HIS A 12 -7.82 12.95 21.82
C HIS A 12 -6.53 13.39 21.13
N VAL A 13 -5.37 13.02 21.69
CA VAL A 13 -4.05 13.32 21.12
C VAL A 13 -3.89 12.72 19.72
N PHE A 14 -4.33 11.47 19.53
CA PHE A 14 -4.25 10.81 18.23
C PHE A 14 -5.09 11.53 17.17
N ASN A 15 -6.34 11.89 17.49
CA ASN A 15 -7.21 12.60 16.56
C ASN A 15 -6.71 14.01 16.24
N ASP A 16 -6.24 14.76 17.24
CA ASP A 16 -5.70 16.11 17.04
C ASP A 16 -4.51 16.09 16.06
N ILE A 17 -3.54 15.19 16.27
CA ILE A 17 -2.39 15.07 15.38
C ILE A 17 -2.82 14.60 13.98
N MET A 18 -3.74 13.64 13.87
CA MET A 18 -4.23 13.16 12.58
C MET A 18 -4.96 14.25 11.79
N ASN A 19 -5.74 15.10 12.46
CA ASN A 19 -6.40 16.25 11.87
C ASN A 19 -5.38 17.27 11.35
N LYS A 20 -4.37 17.61 12.16
CA LYS A 20 -3.27 18.50 11.77
C LYS A 20 -2.53 17.97 10.53
N ILE A 21 -2.18 16.68 10.49
CA ILE A 21 -1.53 16.08 9.31
C ILE A 21 -2.46 16.14 8.08
N ASN A 22 -3.76 15.93 8.27
CA ASN A 22 -4.73 15.96 7.19
C ASN A 22 -4.86 17.36 6.56
N GLU A 23 -4.86 18.42 7.36
CA GLU A 23 -5.02 19.82 6.90
C GLU A 23 -3.83 20.32 6.09
N LEU A 24 -2.62 19.85 6.39
CA LEU A 24 -1.42 20.29 5.68
C LEU A 24 -1.51 19.97 4.16
N PRO A 25 -1.15 20.90 3.26
CA PRO A 25 -1.17 20.70 1.81
C PRO A 25 0.05 19.90 1.32
N LEU A 26 0.33 18.78 1.99
CA LEU A 26 1.47 17.92 1.70
C LEU A 26 1.14 16.83 0.68
N TYR A 27 2.17 16.39 -0.02
CA TYR A 27 2.12 15.22 -0.86
C TYR A 27 1.71 13.96 -0.04
N PRO A 28 0.85 13.05 -0.57
CA PRO A 28 0.31 11.93 0.20
C PRO A 28 1.35 11.03 0.88
N LYS A 29 2.46 10.71 0.19
CA LYS A 29 3.58 9.95 0.78
C LYS A 29 4.18 10.66 1.99
N ASN A 30 4.29 11.99 1.95
CA ASN A 30 4.84 12.77 3.06
C ASN A 30 3.91 12.77 4.27
N LYS A 31 2.57 12.79 4.07
CA LYS A 31 1.59 12.62 5.16
C LYS A 31 1.74 11.25 5.82
N ILE A 32 1.89 10.20 5.02
CA ILE A 32 2.12 8.83 5.50
C ILE A 32 3.45 8.72 6.26
N LEU A 33 4.50 9.40 5.78
CA LEU A 33 5.79 9.46 6.47
C LEU A 33 5.70 10.21 7.80
N LEU A 34 4.96 11.31 7.88
CA LEU A 34 4.70 12.02 9.13
C LEU A 34 3.94 11.14 10.11
N TYR A 35 2.87 10.48 9.65
CA TYR A 35 2.15 9.50 10.45
C TYR A 35 3.07 8.41 11.01
N SER A 36 3.87 7.76 10.16
CA SER A 36 4.71 6.63 10.57
C SER A 36 5.90 7.03 11.45
N ARG A 37 6.49 8.21 11.23
CA ARG A 37 7.70 8.65 11.95
C ARG A 37 7.39 9.47 13.19
N TYR A 38 6.37 10.32 13.15
CA TYR A 38 6.04 11.24 14.23
C TYR A 38 4.93 10.68 15.13
N LEU A 39 3.75 10.42 14.57
CA LEU A 39 2.58 10.00 15.37
C LEU A 39 2.83 8.67 16.08
N LEU A 40 3.29 7.65 15.35
CA LEU A 40 3.57 6.33 15.95
C LEU A 40 4.66 6.40 17.03
N SER A 41 5.64 7.30 16.89
CA SER A 41 6.66 7.53 17.90
C SER A 41 6.08 8.21 19.14
N LYS A 42 5.17 9.18 18.95
CA LYS A 42 4.51 9.90 20.05
C LYS A 42 3.69 8.98 20.94
N ILE A 43 2.91 8.06 20.35
CA ILE A 43 2.06 7.10 21.08
C ILE A 43 2.83 5.86 21.58
N SER A 44 4.13 5.75 21.27
CA SER A 44 4.90 4.56 21.64
C SER A 44 4.98 4.35 23.14
N TRP A 45 5.09 5.46 23.90
CA TRP A 45 5.17 5.41 25.36
C TRP A 45 3.86 4.94 25.99
N ASP A 46 2.72 5.47 25.52
CA ASP A 46 1.39 5.04 25.96
C ASP A 46 1.22 3.54 25.73
N PHE A 47 1.65 3.03 24.57
CA PHE A 47 1.61 1.60 24.25
C PHE A 47 2.53 0.72 25.10
N THR A 48 3.58 1.25 25.70
CA THR A 48 4.47 0.48 26.59
C THR A 48 3.98 0.41 28.03
N VAL A 49 3.31 1.45 28.51
CA VAL A 49 2.96 1.61 29.93
C VAL A 49 1.53 1.17 30.22
N SER A 50 0.63 1.28 29.25
CA SER A 50 -0.80 1.07 29.47
C SER A 50 -1.24 -0.39 29.33
N ASP A 51 -2.23 -0.77 30.15
CA ASP A 51 -2.92 -2.07 30.08
C ASP A 51 -4.09 -2.03 29.08
N ILE A 52 -3.82 -1.55 27.86
CA ILE A 52 -4.81 -1.49 26.79
C ILE A 52 -4.85 -2.82 26.03
N SER A 53 -6.05 -3.29 25.70
CA SER A 53 -6.19 -4.49 24.86
C SER A 53 -5.87 -4.21 23.39
N LYS A 54 -5.22 -5.16 22.72
CA LYS A 54 -4.97 -5.09 21.27
C LYS A 54 -6.27 -4.91 20.47
N THR A 55 -7.37 -5.54 20.91
CA THR A 55 -8.67 -5.46 20.23
C THR A 55 -9.21 -4.04 20.20
N TRP A 56 -9.13 -3.33 21.33
CA TRP A 56 -9.55 -1.93 21.41
C TRP A 56 -8.74 -1.04 20.46
N ILE A 57 -7.42 -1.27 20.36
CA ILE A 57 -6.55 -0.51 19.43
C ILE A 57 -6.95 -0.76 17.97
N CYS A 58 -7.23 -2.02 17.60
CA CYS A 58 -7.69 -2.37 16.27
C CYS A 58 -9.04 -1.72 15.90
N GLU A 59 -9.96 -1.65 16.85
CA GLU A 59 -11.30 -1.10 16.61
C GLU A 59 -11.31 0.43 16.56
N THR A 60 -10.48 1.07 17.38
CA THR A 60 -10.47 2.53 17.54
C THR A 60 -9.36 3.22 16.73
N LEU A 61 -8.09 2.96 17.05
CA LEU A 61 -6.96 3.67 16.45
C LEU A 61 -6.69 3.23 15.01
N ASP A 62 -6.71 1.93 14.74
CA ASP A 62 -6.53 1.42 13.37
C ASP A 62 -7.68 1.89 12.46
N SER A 63 -8.93 1.94 12.94
CA SER A 63 -10.06 2.40 12.14
C SER A 63 -9.92 3.88 11.75
N ILE A 64 -9.47 4.74 12.68
CA ILE A 64 -9.15 6.15 12.41
C ILE A 64 -7.97 6.26 11.43
N ALA A 65 -6.86 5.56 11.69
CA ALA A 65 -5.68 5.59 10.83
C ALA A 65 -6.01 5.16 9.39
N THR A 66 -6.73 4.05 9.24
CA THR A 66 -7.12 3.51 7.93
C THR A 66 -8.06 4.45 7.18
N LYS A 67 -8.97 5.15 7.86
CA LYS A 67 -9.84 6.18 7.25
C LYS A 67 -9.01 7.32 6.65
N TYR A 68 -8.06 7.88 7.39
CA TYR A 68 -7.19 8.96 6.89
C TYR A 68 -6.25 8.50 5.77
N ILE A 69 -5.64 7.31 5.90
CA ILE A 69 -4.78 6.74 4.86
C ILE A 69 -5.55 6.55 3.56
N ARG A 70 -6.78 5.99 3.63
CA ARG A 70 -7.65 5.88 2.45
C ARG A 70 -7.95 7.25 1.84
N LYS A 71 -8.25 8.26 2.65
CA LYS A 71 -8.50 9.63 2.19
C LYS A 71 -7.29 10.22 1.47
N TRP A 72 -6.07 10.10 2.03
CA TRP A 72 -4.86 10.67 1.42
C TRP A 72 -4.47 10.00 0.11
N LEU A 73 -4.70 8.69 -0.01
CA LEU A 73 -4.47 7.90 -1.22
C LEU A 73 -5.66 7.87 -2.17
N GLU A 74 -6.75 8.57 -1.84
CA GLU A 74 -8.02 8.57 -2.59
C GLU A 74 -8.53 7.16 -2.89
N LEU A 75 -8.37 6.24 -1.93
CA LEU A 75 -8.91 4.89 -2.01
C LEU A 75 -10.40 4.88 -1.62
N PRO A 76 -11.23 4.05 -2.27
CA PRO A 76 -12.64 3.93 -1.90
C PRO A 76 -12.78 3.33 -0.49
N VAL A 77 -13.89 3.62 0.19
CA VAL A 77 -14.13 3.19 1.58
C VAL A 77 -14.07 1.66 1.73
N SER A 78 -14.54 0.94 0.72
CA SER A 78 -14.54 -0.52 0.63
C SER A 78 -13.18 -1.12 0.25
N ALA A 79 -12.18 -0.31 -0.12
CA ALA A 79 -10.85 -0.83 -0.46
C ALA A 79 -10.13 -1.40 0.75
N THR A 80 -9.48 -2.54 0.50
CA THR A 80 -8.53 -3.15 1.43
C THR A 80 -7.20 -2.38 1.39
N LEU A 81 -6.61 -2.14 2.56
CA LEU A 81 -5.30 -1.51 2.68
C LEU A 81 -4.15 -2.52 2.66
N SER A 82 -4.44 -3.83 2.57
CA SER A 82 -3.46 -4.91 2.69
C SER A 82 -2.23 -4.71 1.78
N ASN A 83 -2.45 -4.25 0.54
CA ASN A 83 -1.36 -3.97 -0.41
C ASN A 83 -0.52 -2.76 -0.01
N VAL A 84 -1.14 -1.75 0.58
CA VAL A 84 -0.46 -0.52 1.00
C VAL A 84 0.46 -0.78 2.21
N LEU A 85 0.09 -1.74 3.06
CA LEU A 85 0.90 -2.17 4.22
C LEU A 85 2.18 -2.93 3.80
N LEU A 86 2.25 -3.42 2.56
CA LEU A 86 3.41 -4.17 2.07
C LEU A 86 4.66 -3.28 1.96
N PRO A 87 5.86 -3.89 1.96
CA PRO A 87 7.10 -3.16 1.72
C PRO A 87 7.19 -2.59 0.28
N GLN A 88 8.07 -1.60 0.11
CA GLN A 88 8.26 -0.89 -1.16
C GLN A 88 8.71 -1.79 -2.32
N ASN A 89 9.54 -2.79 -2.03
CA ASN A 89 9.97 -3.82 -3.00
C ASN A 89 8.83 -4.72 -3.51
N LYS A 90 7.63 -4.58 -2.95
CA LYS A 90 6.40 -5.28 -3.32
C LYS A 90 5.30 -4.29 -3.70
N PHE A 91 5.66 -3.09 -4.14
CA PHE A 91 4.75 -2.00 -4.54
C PHE A 91 3.81 -1.49 -3.42
N GLY A 92 4.11 -1.79 -2.16
CA GLY A 92 3.43 -1.19 -1.01
C GLY A 92 4.12 0.10 -0.54
N LEU A 93 3.55 0.74 0.49
CA LEU A 93 4.06 1.98 1.07
C LEU A 93 4.76 1.77 2.42
N ASN A 94 4.88 0.52 2.88
CA ASN A 94 5.51 0.12 4.14
C ASN A 94 4.88 0.83 5.36
N ILE A 95 3.55 0.92 5.37
CA ILE A 95 2.81 1.55 6.47
C ILE A 95 2.64 0.57 7.63
N ILE A 96 2.87 1.06 8.84
CA ILE A 96 2.66 0.32 10.09
C ILE A 96 1.37 0.82 10.74
N LEU A 97 0.48 -0.09 11.11
CA LEU A 97 -0.74 0.24 11.86
C LEU A 97 -0.46 0.42 13.35
N PRO A 98 -1.27 1.20 14.08
CA PRO A 98 -1.13 1.36 15.53
C PRO A 98 -1.10 0.03 16.28
N SER A 99 -1.96 -0.93 15.90
CA SER A 99 -1.97 -2.29 16.46
C SER A 99 -0.65 -3.05 16.31
N THR A 100 0.03 -2.90 15.16
CA THR A 100 1.34 -3.51 14.92
C THR A 100 2.40 -2.84 15.78
N LYS A 101 2.36 -1.51 15.87
CA LYS A 101 3.26 -0.74 16.72
C LYS A 101 3.10 -1.10 18.20
N PHE A 102 1.86 -1.31 18.65
CA PHE A 102 1.55 -1.77 20.00
C PHE A 102 2.21 -3.12 20.31
N ILE A 103 2.08 -4.11 19.42
CA ILE A 103 2.76 -5.41 19.58
C ILE A 103 4.28 -5.23 19.70
N GLN A 104 4.88 -4.36 18.88
CA GLN A 104 6.32 -4.08 18.98
C GLN A 104 6.71 -3.51 20.36
N CYS A 105 5.95 -2.53 20.86
CA CYS A 105 6.17 -1.94 22.18
C CYS A 105 6.04 -2.98 23.30
N GLN A 106 5.01 -3.82 23.23
CA GLN A 106 4.76 -4.87 24.22
C GLN A 106 5.83 -5.97 24.19
N THR A 107 6.30 -6.38 23.01
CA THR A 107 7.42 -7.33 22.90
C THR A 107 8.70 -6.79 23.54
N VAL A 108 8.99 -5.49 23.37
CA VAL A 108 10.16 -4.85 24.02
C VAL A 108 10.00 -4.79 25.53
N SER A 109 8.82 -4.40 26.02
CA SER A 109 8.54 -4.37 27.45
C SER A 109 8.74 -5.76 28.08
N ARG A 110 8.18 -6.81 27.45
CA ARG A 110 8.31 -8.17 27.96
C ARG A 110 9.73 -8.74 27.88
N SER A 111 10.48 -8.43 26.83
CA SER A 111 11.88 -8.85 26.75
C SER A 111 12.71 -8.17 27.84
N ALA A 112 12.46 -6.90 28.13
CA ALA A 112 13.10 -6.19 29.24
C ALA A 112 12.76 -6.83 30.60
N LEU A 113 11.51 -7.24 30.83
CA LEU A 113 11.13 -7.94 32.07
C LEU A 113 11.82 -9.32 32.18
N LYS A 114 11.86 -10.09 31.08
CA LYS A 114 12.45 -11.44 31.05
C LYS A 114 13.96 -11.46 31.27
N TYR A 115 14.68 -10.51 30.71
CA TYR A 115 16.15 -10.42 30.80
C TYR A 115 16.61 -9.43 31.88
N SER A 116 15.70 -8.96 32.73
CA SER A 116 16.04 -8.07 33.84
C SER A 116 16.98 -8.77 34.83
N PRO A 117 18.05 -8.10 35.32
CA PRO A 117 18.90 -8.63 36.38
C PRO A 117 18.17 -8.81 37.72
N ASN A 118 17.07 -8.09 37.95
CA ASN A 118 16.32 -8.16 39.21
C ASN A 118 15.37 -9.36 39.22
N VAL A 119 15.50 -10.21 40.24
CA VAL A 119 14.71 -11.42 40.46
C VAL A 119 13.22 -11.11 40.60
N ASP A 120 12.84 -10.02 41.27
CA ASP A 120 11.44 -9.66 41.48
C ASP A 120 10.73 -9.31 40.16
N ILE A 121 11.45 -8.62 39.26
CA ILE A 121 10.96 -8.26 37.93
C ILE A 121 10.84 -9.50 37.05
N ASN A 122 11.80 -10.43 37.16
CA ASN A 122 11.74 -11.71 36.46
C ASN A 122 10.55 -12.56 36.93
N ASN A 123 10.28 -12.58 38.23
CA ASN A 123 9.11 -13.24 38.80
C ASN A 123 7.80 -12.63 38.29
N LEU A 124 7.74 -11.29 38.16
CA LEU A 124 6.58 -10.60 37.59
C LEU A 124 6.32 -11.00 36.14
N TRP A 125 7.38 -11.17 35.33
CA TRP A 125 7.27 -11.76 34.00
C TRP A 125 6.72 -13.19 34.06
N ALA A 126 7.24 -14.04 34.95
CA ALA A 126 6.78 -15.43 35.07
C ALA A 126 5.28 -15.52 35.40
N VAL A 127 4.80 -14.73 36.36
CA VAL A 127 3.37 -14.70 36.75
C VAL A 127 2.48 -14.19 35.61
N THR A 128 2.92 -13.15 34.88
CA THR A 128 2.13 -12.59 33.77
C THR A 128 2.21 -13.41 32.49
N SER A 129 3.14 -14.37 32.38
CA SER A 129 3.28 -15.27 31.23
C SER A 129 2.23 -16.39 31.19
N THR A 130 1.61 -16.71 32.33
CA THR A 130 0.63 -17.80 32.46
C THR A 130 -0.74 -17.44 31.88
N ASN A 131 -1.01 -16.16 31.63
CA ASN A 131 -2.27 -15.70 31.03
C ASN A 131 -2.36 -16.07 29.54
N LYS A 132 -3.33 -16.94 29.20
CA LYS A 132 -3.54 -17.49 27.84
C LYS A 132 -3.85 -16.45 26.76
N ASN A 133 -4.38 -15.28 27.14
CA ASN A 133 -4.95 -14.32 26.18
C ASN A 133 -3.92 -13.44 25.46
N VAL A 134 -2.65 -13.43 25.90
CA VAL A 134 -1.66 -12.46 25.41
C VAL A 134 -0.28 -13.11 25.27
N GLN A 135 0.06 -13.56 24.05
CA GLN A 135 1.33 -14.24 23.77
C GLN A 135 2.26 -13.33 22.95
N TYR A 136 2.74 -12.24 23.55
CA TYR A 136 3.75 -11.37 22.91
C TYR A 136 5.18 -11.98 23.00
N ASP A 137 5.38 -12.96 23.90
CA ASP A 137 6.64 -13.70 24.10
C ASP A 137 7.01 -14.64 22.93
N ILE A 138 6.10 -14.82 21.97
CA ILE A 138 6.37 -15.55 20.73
C ILE A 138 7.52 -14.87 19.96
N TYR A 139 7.63 -13.55 20.09
CA TYR A 139 8.60 -12.76 19.34
C TYR A 139 9.86 -12.50 20.16
N LYS A 140 11.01 -12.76 19.54
CA LYS A 140 12.33 -12.49 20.15
C LYS A 140 12.75 -11.03 20.00
N ASP A 141 12.46 -10.44 18.84
CA ASP A 141 12.78 -9.05 18.49
C ASP A 141 11.61 -8.38 17.77
N THR A 142 11.55 -7.04 17.87
CA THR A 142 10.69 -6.15 17.09
C THR A 142 10.76 -6.39 15.59
N LYS A 143 11.91 -6.83 15.07
CA LYS A 143 12.08 -7.19 13.64
C LYS A 143 11.26 -8.42 13.28
N ASP A 144 11.16 -9.39 14.17
CA ASP A 144 10.41 -10.63 13.94
C ASP A 144 8.90 -10.38 13.97
N VAL A 145 8.44 -9.46 14.83
CA VAL A 145 7.06 -8.95 14.81
C VAL A 145 6.72 -8.40 13.41
N LEU A 146 7.55 -7.50 12.88
CA LEU A 146 7.32 -6.90 11.56
C LEU A 146 7.35 -7.93 10.44
N LYS A 147 8.28 -8.90 10.49
CA LYS A 147 8.34 -9.99 9.51
C LYS A 147 7.09 -10.85 9.56
N ALA A 148 6.61 -11.21 10.75
CA ALA A 148 5.41 -12.02 10.93
C ALA A 148 4.16 -11.30 10.39
N VAL A 149 3.94 -10.04 10.79
CA VAL A 149 2.79 -9.24 10.33
C VAL A 149 2.83 -9.00 8.82
N ARG A 150 4.02 -8.77 8.24
CA ARG A 150 4.16 -8.65 6.78
C ARG A 150 3.82 -9.96 6.07
N LYS A 151 4.33 -11.08 6.57
CA LYS A 151 4.06 -12.41 6.01
C LYS A 151 2.57 -12.75 6.07
N GLU A 152 1.90 -12.44 7.17
CA GLU A 152 0.45 -12.62 7.33
C GLU A 152 -0.34 -11.78 6.32
N ASN A 153 0.03 -10.50 6.14
CA ASN A 153 -0.61 -9.62 5.15
C ASN A 153 -0.40 -10.11 3.71
N GLU A 154 0.80 -10.61 3.39
CA GLU A 154 1.11 -11.20 2.08
C GLU A 154 0.27 -12.45 1.81
N GLN A 155 0.19 -13.36 2.79
CA GLN A 155 -0.65 -14.56 2.69
C GLN A 155 -2.12 -14.20 2.51
N ARG A 156 -2.61 -13.21 3.27
CA ARG A 156 -3.99 -12.74 3.13
C ARG A 156 -4.26 -12.17 1.74
N LEU A 157 -3.32 -11.44 1.18
CA LEU A 157 -3.44 -10.92 -0.18
C LEU A 157 -3.49 -12.03 -1.23
N GLN A 158 -2.56 -12.97 -1.15
CA GLN A 158 -2.44 -14.05 -2.13
C GLN A 158 -3.63 -15.01 -2.06
N ASN A 159 -4.07 -15.37 -0.85
CA ASN A 159 -5.02 -16.47 -0.66
C ASN A 159 -6.47 -16.00 -0.47
N HIS A 160 -6.70 -14.79 0.05
CA HIS A 160 -8.05 -14.32 0.40
C HIS A 160 -8.57 -13.18 -0.48
N LEU A 161 -7.71 -12.45 -1.21
CA LEU A 161 -8.13 -11.31 -2.01
C LEU A 161 -8.06 -11.63 -3.51
N ILE A 162 -9.14 -12.18 -4.07
CA ILE A 162 -9.20 -12.61 -5.48
C ILE A 162 -8.92 -11.45 -6.45
N SER A 163 -9.51 -10.26 -6.23
CA SER A 163 -9.38 -9.13 -7.15
C SER A 163 -8.13 -8.26 -6.94
N GLN A 164 -7.70 -8.08 -5.69
CA GLN A 164 -6.54 -7.24 -5.34
C GLN A 164 -5.24 -8.06 -5.27
N GLY A 165 -5.35 -9.36 -5.01
CA GLY A 165 -4.23 -10.30 -4.92
C GLY A 165 -3.78 -10.84 -6.27
N SER A 166 -4.58 -10.75 -7.32
CA SER A 166 -4.17 -11.18 -8.67
C SER A 166 -2.96 -10.41 -9.18
N PHE A 167 -2.99 -9.08 -9.10
CA PHE A 167 -1.87 -8.20 -9.47
C PHE A 167 -0.62 -8.48 -8.63
N PHE A 168 -0.80 -8.61 -7.31
CA PHE A 168 0.29 -8.95 -6.39
C PHE A 168 0.93 -10.31 -6.73
N SER A 169 0.10 -11.33 -7.00
CA SER A 169 0.57 -12.67 -7.36
C SER A 169 1.33 -12.67 -8.69
N SER A 170 0.85 -11.94 -9.69
CA SER A 170 1.55 -11.77 -10.97
C SER A 170 2.91 -11.09 -10.79
N ILE A 171 3.00 -10.04 -9.98
CA ILE A 171 4.29 -9.39 -9.69
C ILE A 171 5.25 -10.36 -9.00
N MET A 172 4.77 -11.08 -7.99
CA MET A 172 5.62 -11.99 -7.23
C MET A 172 6.18 -13.13 -8.10
N ASN A 173 5.40 -13.58 -9.08
CA ASN A 173 5.78 -14.68 -9.97
C ASN A 173 6.64 -14.24 -11.17
N HIS A 174 6.47 -12.99 -11.64
CA HIS A 174 7.02 -12.56 -12.93
C HIS A 174 8.00 -11.38 -12.84
N SER A 175 8.15 -10.74 -11.68
CA SER A 175 9.03 -9.57 -11.53
C SER A 175 10.23 -9.84 -10.61
N THR A 176 11.35 -9.19 -10.91
CA THR A 176 12.56 -9.25 -10.06
C THR A 176 12.53 -8.17 -8.98
N SER A 177 13.20 -8.43 -7.85
CA SER A 177 13.29 -7.49 -6.72
C SER A 177 13.97 -6.16 -7.10
N THR A 178 14.98 -6.22 -7.98
CA THR A 178 15.69 -5.04 -8.49
C THR A 178 14.75 -4.13 -9.28
N PHE A 179 13.95 -4.72 -10.18
CA PHE A 179 12.97 -3.97 -10.98
C PHE A 179 11.91 -3.34 -10.08
N ASN A 180 11.36 -4.10 -9.12
CA ASN A 180 10.35 -3.56 -8.20
C ASN A 180 10.87 -2.38 -7.39
N SER A 181 12.14 -2.42 -6.97
CA SER A 181 12.76 -1.33 -6.20
C SER A 181 12.91 -0.07 -7.05
N LEU A 182 13.31 -0.22 -8.32
CA LEU A 182 13.38 0.88 -9.28
C LEU A 182 12.01 1.53 -9.48
N TRP A 183 10.98 0.72 -9.76
CA TRP A 183 9.62 1.24 -9.98
C TRP A 183 9.04 1.89 -8.74
N SER A 184 9.28 1.34 -7.55
CA SER A 184 8.83 1.96 -6.31
C SER A 184 9.47 3.34 -6.10
N SER A 185 10.75 3.48 -6.44
CA SER A 185 11.45 4.77 -6.41
C SER A 185 10.83 5.78 -7.37
N VAL A 186 10.64 5.39 -8.64
CA VAL A 186 10.01 6.22 -9.68
C VAL A 186 8.61 6.63 -9.29
N GLN A 187 7.79 5.67 -8.84
CA GLN A 187 6.42 5.90 -8.39
C GLN A 187 6.37 6.98 -7.32
N SER A 188 7.35 7.00 -6.42
CA SER A 188 7.39 7.91 -5.30
C SER A 188 7.68 9.38 -5.67
N ASN A 189 8.18 9.62 -6.90
CA ASN A 189 8.47 10.93 -7.46
C ASN A 189 7.39 11.44 -8.44
N LEU A 190 6.33 10.65 -8.66
CA LEU A 190 5.23 11.05 -9.54
C LEU A 190 4.46 12.25 -8.96
N PRO A 191 3.87 13.11 -9.80
CA PRO A 191 2.93 14.13 -9.34
C PRO A 191 1.78 13.51 -8.54
N LYS A 192 1.24 14.24 -7.55
CA LYS A 192 0.22 13.74 -6.59
C LYS A 192 -0.90 12.94 -7.25
N ASN A 193 -1.49 13.49 -8.31
CA ASN A 193 -2.63 12.87 -8.99
C ASN A 193 -2.25 11.55 -9.66
N ILE A 194 -1.06 11.51 -10.25
CA ILE A 194 -0.54 10.30 -10.91
C ILE A 194 -0.15 9.27 -9.87
N PHE A 195 0.48 9.66 -8.76
CA PHE A 195 0.79 8.75 -7.67
C PHE A 195 -0.46 8.06 -7.09
N ASN A 196 -1.50 8.83 -6.77
CA ASN A 196 -2.75 8.29 -6.27
C ASN A 196 -3.43 7.40 -7.33
N PHE A 197 -3.40 7.80 -8.60
CA PHE A 197 -3.87 6.96 -9.70
C PHE A 197 -3.11 5.63 -9.77
N THR A 198 -1.78 5.64 -9.72
CA THR A 198 -0.94 4.44 -9.77
C THR A 198 -1.21 3.51 -8.58
N ILE A 199 -1.35 4.06 -7.37
CA ILE A 199 -1.73 3.28 -6.18
C ILE A 199 -3.10 2.63 -6.39
N ARG A 200 -4.11 3.35 -6.88
CA ARG A 200 -5.43 2.77 -7.15
C ARG A 200 -5.40 1.70 -8.22
N TYR A 201 -4.61 1.93 -9.27
CA TYR A 201 -4.41 1.01 -10.39
C TYR A 201 -3.82 -0.32 -9.92
N ILE A 202 -2.71 -0.26 -9.19
CA ILE A 202 -2.04 -1.43 -8.58
C ILE A 202 -3.00 -2.21 -7.68
N ASN A 203 -3.85 -1.48 -6.94
CA ASN A 203 -4.83 -2.09 -6.05
C ASN A 203 -6.11 -2.57 -6.73
N ASN A 204 -6.25 -2.38 -8.05
CA ASN A 204 -7.49 -2.65 -8.78
C ASN A 204 -8.72 -1.96 -8.13
N THR A 205 -8.54 -0.71 -7.72
CA THR A 205 -9.54 0.14 -7.03
C THR A 205 -9.89 1.39 -7.83
N LEU A 206 -9.53 1.42 -9.12
CA LEU A 206 -10.01 2.45 -10.03
C LEU A 206 -11.52 2.27 -10.29
N PRO A 207 -12.25 3.37 -10.59
CA PRO A 207 -13.71 3.36 -10.76
C PRO A 207 -14.13 2.77 -12.12
N THR A 208 -13.77 1.52 -12.42
CA THR A 208 -14.34 0.80 -13.57
C THR A 208 -15.78 0.42 -13.28
N ARG A 209 -16.63 0.18 -14.29
CA ARG A 209 -18.04 -0.19 -14.06
C ARG A 209 -18.18 -1.40 -13.14
N LYS A 210 -17.30 -2.40 -13.28
CA LYS A 210 -17.30 -3.57 -12.39
C LYS A 210 -17.03 -3.19 -10.92
N ASN A 211 -16.12 -2.25 -10.67
CA ASN A 211 -15.85 -1.77 -9.31
C ASN A 211 -16.96 -0.84 -8.81
N LEU A 212 -17.49 0.06 -9.64
CA LEU A 212 -18.61 0.92 -9.29
C LEU A 212 -19.87 0.11 -8.93
N SER A 213 -20.16 -0.96 -9.67
CA SER A 213 -21.25 -1.88 -9.36
C SER A 213 -21.03 -2.58 -8.02
N LYS A 214 -19.81 -3.07 -7.74
CA LYS A 214 -19.45 -3.62 -6.42
C LYS A 214 -19.58 -2.62 -5.28
N TRP A 215 -19.41 -1.33 -5.55
CA TRP A 215 -19.56 -0.27 -4.55
C TRP A 215 -21.02 0.22 -4.41
N GLY A 216 -21.96 -0.35 -5.16
CA GLY A 216 -23.35 0.08 -5.16
C GLY A 216 -23.58 1.44 -5.83
N LEU A 217 -22.61 1.93 -6.61
CA LEU A 217 -22.68 3.23 -7.30
C LEU A 217 -23.14 3.11 -8.77
N SER A 218 -23.15 1.89 -9.32
CA SER A 218 -23.61 1.62 -10.69
C SER A 218 -24.56 0.42 -10.68
N SER A 219 -25.66 0.51 -11.42
CA SER A 219 -26.61 -0.60 -11.60
C SER A 219 -26.04 -1.70 -12.50
N THR A 220 -25.08 -1.38 -13.36
CA THR A 220 -24.46 -2.32 -14.31
C THR A 220 -22.95 -2.39 -14.14
N SER A 221 -22.39 -3.58 -14.38
CA SER A 221 -20.94 -3.83 -14.42
C SER A 221 -20.34 -3.74 -15.82
N ASP A 222 -21.17 -3.48 -16.82
CA ASP A 222 -20.84 -3.72 -18.21
C ASP A 222 -20.31 -2.45 -18.88
N CYS A 223 -19.38 -2.66 -19.80
CA CYS A 223 -18.76 -1.61 -20.60
C CYS A 223 -19.83 -0.93 -21.46
N SER A 224 -19.84 0.40 -21.44
CA SER A 224 -20.83 1.19 -22.20
C SER A 224 -20.62 1.12 -23.72
N PHE A 225 -19.52 0.53 -24.21
CA PHE A 225 -19.18 0.44 -25.63
C PHE A 225 -19.38 -0.97 -26.20
N CYS A 226 -18.93 -2.01 -25.50
CA CYS A 226 -18.98 -3.39 -26.00
C CYS A 226 -19.88 -4.33 -25.18
N SER A 227 -20.53 -3.81 -24.13
CA SER A 227 -21.42 -4.56 -23.22
C SER A 227 -20.80 -5.75 -22.48
N SER A 228 -19.48 -5.93 -22.54
CA SER A 228 -18.77 -6.94 -21.75
C SER A 228 -18.45 -6.40 -20.34
N PRO A 229 -18.23 -7.25 -19.32
CA PRO A 229 -17.90 -6.78 -17.97
C PRO A 229 -16.64 -5.88 -17.94
N GLU A 230 -16.80 -4.64 -17.47
CA GLU A 230 -15.73 -3.63 -17.50
C GLU A 230 -14.78 -3.78 -16.30
N THR A 231 -13.86 -4.74 -16.42
CA THR A 231 -12.72 -4.89 -15.52
C THR A 231 -11.63 -3.85 -15.81
N LEU A 232 -10.66 -3.70 -14.91
CA LEU A 232 -9.47 -2.89 -15.18
C LEU A 232 -8.74 -3.37 -16.44
N LEU A 233 -8.49 -4.68 -16.57
CA LEU A 233 -7.87 -5.29 -17.75
C LEU A 233 -8.67 -4.99 -19.03
N HIS A 234 -10.00 -5.02 -18.95
CA HIS A 234 -10.87 -4.68 -20.06
C HIS A 234 -10.61 -3.26 -20.58
N VAL A 235 -10.59 -2.26 -19.68
CA VAL A 235 -10.34 -0.85 -20.05
C VAL A 235 -8.97 -0.67 -20.68
N ILE A 236 -7.95 -1.36 -20.16
CA ILE A 236 -6.56 -1.16 -20.59
C ILE A 236 -6.27 -1.87 -21.91
N ALA A 237 -6.72 -3.12 -22.07
CA ALA A 237 -6.28 -3.97 -23.18
C ALA A 237 -7.33 -4.97 -23.69
N GLY A 238 -8.51 -5.07 -23.06
CA GLY A 238 -9.48 -6.14 -23.36
C GLY A 238 -10.75 -5.72 -24.09
N CYS A 239 -10.99 -4.41 -24.30
CA CYS A 239 -12.19 -3.93 -24.97
C CYS A 239 -12.05 -4.01 -26.50
N LYS A 240 -12.92 -4.81 -27.14
CA LYS A 240 -12.97 -4.96 -28.60
C LYS A 240 -13.28 -3.64 -29.31
N THR A 241 -14.25 -2.87 -28.81
CA THR A 241 -14.55 -1.55 -29.39
C THR A 241 -13.38 -0.58 -29.28
N TYR A 242 -12.63 -0.58 -28.16
CA TYR A 242 -11.44 0.28 -28.02
C TYR A 242 -10.31 -0.12 -28.96
N LEU A 243 -10.19 -1.42 -29.27
CA LEU A 243 -9.25 -1.91 -30.28
C LEU A 243 -9.67 -1.40 -31.67
N ASP A 244 -10.93 -1.60 -32.04
CA ASP A 244 -11.44 -1.27 -33.39
C ASP A 244 -11.45 0.23 -33.68
N GLU A 245 -11.66 1.05 -32.65
CA GLU A 245 -11.56 2.51 -32.72
C GLU A 245 -10.10 3.03 -32.63
N GLY A 246 -9.10 2.14 -32.55
CA GLY A 246 -7.68 2.52 -32.51
C GLY A 246 -7.22 3.17 -31.19
N ARG A 247 -7.98 3.10 -30.10
CA ARG A 247 -7.61 3.73 -28.81
C ARG A 247 -6.37 3.10 -28.18
N PHE A 248 -6.16 1.80 -28.40
CA PHE A 248 -4.95 1.10 -27.93
C PHE A 248 -3.72 1.57 -28.70
N THR A 249 -3.83 1.65 -30.03
CA THR A 249 -2.78 2.20 -30.91
C THR A 249 -2.44 3.63 -30.51
N TRP A 250 -3.44 4.49 -30.33
CA TRP A 250 -3.20 5.87 -29.90
C TRP A 250 -2.43 5.97 -28.57
N ARG A 251 -2.79 5.14 -27.57
CA ARG A 251 -2.07 5.11 -26.28
C ARG A 251 -0.63 4.62 -26.43
N HIS A 252 -0.44 3.57 -27.22
CA HIS A 252 0.87 3.01 -27.52
C HIS A 252 1.77 4.05 -28.21
N ASP A 253 1.27 4.66 -29.27
CA ASP A 253 1.99 5.65 -30.07
C ASP A 253 2.28 6.91 -29.26
N SER A 254 1.39 7.30 -28.34
CA SER A 254 1.65 8.42 -27.42
C SER A 254 2.88 8.17 -26.54
N VAL A 255 3.04 6.95 -26.03
CA VAL A 255 4.22 6.56 -25.24
C VAL A 255 5.46 6.50 -26.13
N LEU A 256 5.36 5.89 -27.31
CA LEU A 256 6.49 5.82 -28.24
C LEU A 256 6.97 7.20 -28.68
N ASN A 257 6.06 8.12 -29.00
CA ASN A 257 6.41 9.51 -29.36
C ASN A 257 7.14 10.22 -28.21
N PHE A 258 6.69 10.03 -26.96
CA PHE A 258 7.38 10.60 -25.79
C PHE A 258 8.79 10.01 -25.61
N LEU A 259 8.93 8.69 -25.73
CA LEU A 259 10.25 8.04 -25.65
C LEU A 259 11.15 8.49 -26.80
N ALA A 260 10.62 8.55 -28.02
CA ALA A 260 11.39 8.91 -29.19
C ALA A 260 11.90 10.36 -29.14
N SER A 261 11.05 11.30 -28.73
CA SER A 261 11.46 12.69 -28.52
C SER A 261 12.53 12.83 -27.42
N THR A 262 12.41 12.05 -26.34
CA THR A 262 13.40 12.04 -25.25
C THR A 262 14.75 11.45 -25.70
N LEU A 263 14.72 10.36 -26.48
CA LEU A 263 15.92 9.65 -26.94
C LEU A 263 16.62 10.35 -28.11
N THR A 264 15.90 11.10 -28.94
CA THR A 264 16.49 11.89 -30.03
C THR A 264 17.47 12.94 -29.52
N ALA A 265 17.36 13.36 -28.24
CA ALA A 265 18.32 14.25 -27.61
C ALA A 265 19.71 13.61 -27.36
N VAL A 266 19.85 12.29 -27.50
CA VAL A 266 21.12 11.58 -27.35
C VAL A 266 21.96 11.75 -28.63
N LYS A 267 23.13 12.37 -28.50
CA LYS A 267 24.06 12.58 -29.62
C LYS A 267 24.68 11.26 -30.08
N ASN A 268 24.97 11.16 -31.38
CA ASN A 268 25.67 10.04 -32.05
C ASN A 268 24.89 8.72 -32.16
N SER A 269 23.56 8.75 -32.19
CA SER A 269 22.74 7.58 -32.44
C SER A 269 21.63 7.87 -33.46
N THR A 270 21.32 6.90 -34.32
CA THR A 270 20.13 6.89 -35.17
C THR A 270 18.99 6.20 -34.45
N LEU A 271 17.85 6.88 -34.31
CA LEU A 271 16.67 6.32 -33.65
C LEU A 271 15.69 5.77 -34.68
N TYR A 272 15.24 4.54 -34.44
CA TYR A 272 14.21 3.86 -35.21
C TYR A 272 13.02 3.62 -34.30
N ALA A 273 11.81 3.91 -34.79
CA ALA A 273 10.58 3.74 -34.03
C ALA A 273 9.42 3.46 -34.98
N ASP A 274 8.52 2.58 -34.56
CA ASP A 274 7.33 2.20 -35.34
C ASP A 274 6.19 3.22 -35.15
N ILE A 275 6.46 4.47 -35.51
CA ILE A 275 5.55 5.62 -35.43
C ILE A 275 5.81 6.61 -36.57
N PRO A 276 4.82 7.41 -36.97
CA PRO A 276 5.01 8.43 -38.01
C PRO A 276 6.15 9.40 -37.70
N GLY A 277 7.01 9.66 -38.68
CA GLY A 277 8.14 10.59 -38.56
C GLY A 277 9.48 9.95 -38.16
N PHE A 278 9.50 8.66 -37.86
CA PHE A 278 10.73 7.90 -37.59
C PHE A 278 10.95 6.80 -38.63
N MET A 279 12.20 6.37 -38.80
CA MET A 279 12.49 5.22 -39.65
C MET A 279 11.98 3.94 -38.98
N ASN A 280 11.32 3.09 -39.76
CA ASN A 280 10.79 1.84 -39.24
C ASN A 280 11.95 0.87 -38.85
N PRO A 281 11.89 0.23 -37.67
CA PRO A 281 12.89 -0.76 -37.26
C PRO A 281 13.09 -1.94 -38.24
N SER A 282 12.09 -2.30 -39.05
CA SER A 282 12.20 -3.35 -40.08
C SER A 282 13.30 -3.10 -41.11
N VAL A 283 13.72 -1.84 -41.28
CA VAL A 283 14.88 -1.48 -42.11
C VAL A 283 16.17 -2.12 -41.60
N ILE A 284 16.29 -2.32 -40.28
CA ILE A 284 17.46 -2.94 -39.66
C ILE A 284 17.42 -4.47 -39.81
N THR A 285 16.24 -5.08 -39.66
CA THR A 285 16.09 -6.55 -39.70
C THR A 285 16.13 -7.11 -41.12
N GLY A 286 15.95 -6.25 -42.14
CA GLY A 286 15.98 -6.67 -43.54
C GLY A 286 14.68 -7.32 -44.01
N ASP A 287 13.63 -7.28 -43.18
CA ASP A 287 12.31 -7.77 -43.54
C ASP A 287 11.69 -6.81 -44.57
N ARG A 288 11.77 -7.20 -45.85
CA ARG A 288 11.04 -6.53 -46.93
C ARG A 288 9.55 -6.83 -46.74
N LEU A 289 8.76 -5.78 -46.55
CA LEU A 289 7.30 -5.80 -46.67
C LEU A 289 6.87 -6.43 -48.01
#